data_AF-A0A1W9TNJ5-F1
#
_entry.id   AF-A0A1W9TNJ5-F1
#
_cell.length_a   1.000
_cell.length_b   1.000
_cell.length_c   1.000
_cell.angle_alpha   90.00
_cell.angle_beta   90.00
_cell.angle_gamma   90.00
#
_symmetry.space_group_name_H-M   'P 1'
#
loop_
_entity.id
_entity.type
_entity.pdbx_description
1 polymer ?
#
loop_
_entity_poly.entity_id
_entity_poly.type
_entity_poly.pdbx_seq_one_letter_code
_entity_poly.pdbx_strand_id
1 'polypeptide(L)'
;MKKIFVSIIILISILSFSMTIEEIRNLSKMPNTLNQAWGEFVKYIAMNPNDSSIGILGEILSAKKYFAGKYKNAPFFDSLIQENFNKFCNSLGLYNNYLNEDETQFVLKIFPQIPLTVKRILETGIIEQNSCKYLYKLNGLEQYISPFSYQGFLQIFVDKSIKSPVFLDKDMEKFVVKFVPKSKIKEINYILSNSSYFLDENNYLGAFKLLDFLRREGIITSEELQNYTLLKKYFDLKTQIGELSSNIYIVDPENLEEFTSNILEITHETLNLSIKHNTLYILLSGIIKTIRIRIESSNKIIFNNIPENLDNLIKNSPEQLKKELTELKKVISEASLNIKEKSSQNPSESVSTSTNTSNTTTANKKKNLIFYVSSIFILLLLILFFTPYFITSQKSVEFYMKLKMYKIALKITERLLIKNPNDYKSYILMARIFEELDEIEQAMMAYKMAHKKRKNQDLK
;
A
#
# COMPACT_ATOMS: atom_id res chain seq x y z
N MET A 1 -42.94 -5.98 -60.30
CA MET A 1 -42.21 -6.79 -59.30
C MET A 1 -40.83 -6.25 -58.92
N LYS A 2 -39.93 -5.89 -59.86
CA LYS A 2 -38.59 -5.33 -59.53
C LYS A 2 -38.59 -4.06 -58.66
N LYS A 3 -39.56 -3.14 -58.84
CA LYS A 3 -39.66 -1.92 -58.02
C LYS A 3 -40.09 -2.17 -56.56
N ILE A 4 -40.85 -3.25 -56.31
CA ILE A 4 -41.28 -3.67 -54.96
C ILE A 4 -40.10 -4.33 -54.24
N PHE A 5 -39.28 -5.11 -54.95
CA PHE A 5 -38.09 -5.75 -54.38
C PHE A 5 -37.02 -4.73 -53.96
N VAL A 6 -36.83 -3.66 -54.76
CA VAL A 6 -35.92 -2.56 -54.41
C VAL A 6 -36.45 -1.73 -53.23
N SER A 7 -37.77 -1.52 -53.13
CA SER A 7 -38.36 -0.87 -51.94
C SER A 7 -38.23 -1.73 -50.68
N ILE A 8 -38.37 -3.05 -50.78
CA ILE A 8 -38.17 -3.97 -49.64
C ILE A 8 -36.70 -4.02 -49.20
N ILE A 9 -35.75 -4.01 -50.15
CA ILE A 9 -34.31 -3.96 -49.82
C ILE A 9 -33.92 -2.62 -49.20
N ILE A 10 -34.50 -1.49 -49.64
CA ILE A 10 -34.27 -0.18 -49.02
C ILE A 10 -34.96 -0.08 -47.65
N LEU A 11 -36.14 -0.70 -47.46
CA LEU A 11 -36.79 -0.80 -46.15
C LEU A 11 -35.98 -1.68 -45.16
N ILE A 12 -35.35 -2.75 -45.66
CA ILE A 12 -34.41 -3.60 -44.89
C ILE A 12 -33.08 -2.88 -44.63
N SER A 13 -32.68 -1.93 -45.49
CA SER A 13 -31.50 -1.08 -45.26
C SER A 13 -31.74 0.00 -44.21
N ILE A 14 -32.99 0.45 -44.05
CA ILE A 14 -33.43 1.39 -43.01
C ILE A 14 -33.64 0.70 -41.66
N LEU A 15 -33.77 -0.63 -41.64
CA LEU A 15 -33.46 -1.46 -40.47
C LEU A 15 -31.94 -1.52 -40.27
N SER A 16 -31.33 -0.34 -40.10
CA SER A 16 -29.96 -0.19 -39.64
C SER A 16 -29.88 -0.91 -38.29
N PHE A 17 -29.23 -2.08 -38.29
CA PHE A 17 -28.98 -2.93 -37.13
C PHE A 17 -28.79 -2.11 -35.85
N SER A 18 -29.85 -2.01 -35.05
CA SER A 18 -29.79 -1.35 -33.75
C SER A 18 -28.83 -2.16 -32.89
N MET A 19 -27.83 -1.51 -32.29
CA MET A 19 -26.99 -2.18 -31.29
C MET A 19 -27.90 -2.77 -30.21
N THR A 20 -27.63 -4.02 -29.84
CA THR A 20 -28.35 -4.63 -28.72
C THR A 20 -28.02 -3.89 -27.42
N ILE A 21 -28.88 -3.98 -26.41
CA ILE A 21 -28.64 -3.28 -25.15
C ILE A 21 -27.32 -3.71 -24.49
N GLU A 22 -26.94 -4.97 -24.63
CA GLU A 22 -25.67 -5.51 -24.15
C GLU A 22 -24.47 -4.94 -24.94
N GLU A 23 -24.62 -4.70 -26.24
CA GLU A 23 -23.59 -4.04 -27.05
C GLU A 23 -23.40 -2.58 -26.65
N ILE A 24 -24.49 -1.88 -26.31
CA ILE A 24 -24.45 -0.50 -25.81
C ILE A 24 -23.75 -0.47 -24.45
N ARG A 25 -24.06 -1.43 -23.55
CA ARG A 25 -23.36 -1.58 -22.27
C ARG A 25 -21.87 -1.81 -22.47
N ASN A 26 -21.49 -2.73 -23.34
CA ASN A 26 -20.07 -3.01 -23.62
C ASN A 26 -19.35 -1.81 -24.26
N LEU A 27 -20.02 -1.08 -25.14
CA LEU A 27 -19.49 0.17 -25.68
C LEU A 27 -19.28 1.23 -24.59
N SER A 28 -20.12 1.25 -23.55
CA SER A 28 -19.98 2.19 -22.43
C SER A 28 -18.81 1.88 -21.48
N LYS A 29 -18.20 0.69 -21.57
CA LYS A 29 -17.07 0.29 -20.72
C LYS A 29 -15.73 0.89 -21.18
N MET A 30 -15.70 1.56 -22.33
CA MET A 30 -14.51 2.28 -22.81
C MET A 30 -14.69 3.78 -22.54
N PRO A 31 -13.77 4.46 -21.83
CA PRO A 31 -13.90 5.87 -21.46
C PRO A 31 -14.15 6.82 -22.64
N ASN A 32 -13.53 6.55 -23.78
CA ASN A 32 -13.59 7.42 -24.96
C ASN A 32 -14.88 7.29 -25.77
N THR A 33 -15.72 6.27 -25.51
CA THR A 33 -16.94 5.98 -26.29
C THR A 33 -18.23 6.20 -25.50
N LEU A 34 -18.16 6.74 -24.28
CA LEU A 34 -19.33 6.91 -23.42
C LEU A 34 -20.43 7.79 -24.05
N ASN A 35 -20.05 8.88 -24.75
CA ASN A 35 -21.00 9.73 -25.48
C ASN A 35 -21.66 8.99 -26.66
N GLN A 36 -20.90 8.11 -27.32
CA GLN A 36 -21.43 7.27 -28.39
C GLN A 36 -22.41 6.23 -27.84
N ALA A 37 -22.05 5.58 -26.73
CA ALA A 37 -22.94 4.64 -26.04
C ALA A 37 -24.25 5.31 -25.62
N TRP A 38 -24.20 6.56 -25.12
CA TRP A 38 -25.41 7.33 -24.82
C TRP A 38 -26.27 7.60 -26.05
N GLY A 39 -25.65 8.00 -27.17
CA GLY A 39 -26.37 8.24 -28.43
C GLY A 39 -27.07 6.98 -28.95
N GLU A 40 -26.40 5.83 -28.90
CA GLU A 40 -27.00 4.55 -29.29
C GLU A 40 -28.08 4.08 -28.29
N PHE A 41 -27.92 4.37 -27.00
CA PHE A 41 -28.94 4.11 -26.00
C PHE A 41 -30.24 4.86 -26.26
N VAL A 42 -30.18 6.16 -26.59
CA VAL A 42 -31.38 6.95 -26.92
C VAL A 42 -32.11 6.39 -28.15
N LYS A 43 -31.35 5.98 -29.17
CA LYS A 43 -31.94 5.31 -30.35
C LYS A 43 -32.60 3.98 -29.97
N TYR A 44 -31.96 3.21 -29.09
CA TYR A 44 -32.48 1.93 -28.63
C TYR A 44 -33.81 2.07 -27.90
N ILE A 45 -33.97 3.09 -27.03
CA ILE A 45 -35.22 3.38 -26.33
C ILE A 45 -36.36 3.63 -27.33
N ALA A 46 -36.10 4.45 -28.35
CA ALA A 46 -37.12 4.77 -29.36
C ALA A 46 -37.57 3.53 -30.16
N MET A 47 -36.67 2.56 -30.35
CA MET A 47 -36.95 1.34 -31.10
C MET A 47 -37.58 0.22 -30.23
N ASN A 48 -37.29 0.19 -28.93
CA ASN A 48 -37.67 -0.89 -28.03
C ASN A 48 -38.25 -0.38 -26.69
N PRO A 49 -39.31 0.47 -26.70
CA PRO A 49 -39.73 1.23 -25.51
C PRO A 49 -40.19 0.37 -24.31
N ASN A 50 -40.55 -0.89 -24.54
CA ASN A 50 -41.04 -1.81 -23.51
C ASN A 50 -39.96 -2.74 -22.93
N ASP A 51 -38.69 -2.59 -23.33
CA ASP A 51 -37.61 -3.42 -22.80
C ASP A 51 -37.27 -3.01 -21.35
N SER A 52 -37.47 -3.93 -20.40
CA SER A 52 -37.23 -3.69 -18.97
C SER A 52 -35.77 -3.41 -18.63
N SER A 53 -34.83 -3.84 -19.47
CA SER A 53 -33.40 -3.61 -19.28
C SER A 53 -32.98 -2.15 -19.56
N ILE A 54 -33.83 -1.36 -20.23
CA ILE A 54 -33.61 0.07 -20.47
C ILE A 54 -33.44 0.83 -19.16
N GLY A 55 -34.27 0.56 -18.15
CA GLY A 55 -34.17 1.24 -16.86
C GLY A 55 -32.80 1.00 -16.21
N ILE A 56 -32.38 -0.27 -16.16
CA ILE A 56 -31.11 -0.68 -15.56
C ILE A 56 -29.92 -0.07 -16.29
N LEU A 57 -29.85 -0.20 -17.62
CA LEU A 57 -28.74 0.35 -18.38
C LEU A 57 -28.73 1.88 -18.36
N GLY A 58 -29.91 2.51 -18.39
CA GLY A 58 -30.04 3.97 -18.33
C GLY A 58 -29.46 4.56 -17.05
N GLU A 59 -29.73 3.93 -15.90
CA GLU A 59 -29.13 4.32 -14.62
C GLU A 59 -27.61 4.18 -14.64
N ILE A 60 -27.08 3.07 -15.16
CA ILE A 60 -25.63 2.84 -15.27
C ILE A 60 -24.98 3.90 -16.17
N LEU A 61 -25.53 4.15 -17.35
CA LEU A 61 -24.98 5.13 -18.29
C LEU A 61 -25.04 6.55 -17.74
N SER A 62 -26.14 6.90 -17.06
CA SER A 62 -26.28 8.20 -16.39
C SER A 62 -25.21 8.38 -15.31
N ALA A 63 -25.02 7.39 -14.45
CA ALA A 63 -23.98 7.38 -13.42
C ALA A 63 -22.57 7.54 -14.03
N LYS A 64 -22.25 6.77 -15.07
CA LYS A 64 -20.96 6.88 -15.78
C LYS A 64 -20.74 8.27 -16.37
N LYS A 65 -21.78 8.90 -16.96
CA LYS A 65 -21.68 10.25 -17.50
C LYS A 65 -21.44 11.30 -16.42
N TYR A 66 -22.10 11.15 -15.26
CA TYR A 66 -21.83 12.01 -14.11
C TYR A 66 -20.35 11.94 -13.69
N PHE A 67 -19.81 10.73 -13.53
CA PHE A 67 -18.39 10.55 -13.19
C PHE A 67 -17.44 11.04 -14.29
N ALA A 68 -17.79 10.90 -15.57
CA ALA A 68 -16.97 11.43 -16.67
C ALA A 68 -16.92 12.95 -16.69
N GLY A 69 -17.99 13.63 -16.26
CA GLY A 69 -18.03 15.09 -16.16
C GLY A 69 -17.20 15.64 -15.01
N LYS A 70 -17.23 14.98 -13.85
CA LYS A 70 -16.65 15.52 -12.60
C LYS A 70 -15.31 14.89 -12.19
N TYR A 71 -15.07 13.64 -12.57
CA TYR A 71 -13.98 12.81 -12.02
C TYR A 71 -13.08 12.20 -13.08
N LYS A 72 -13.01 12.76 -14.30
CA LYS A 72 -12.19 12.22 -15.40
C LYS A 72 -10.71 11.97 -15.05
N ASN A 73 -10.17 12.74 -14.11
CA ASN A 73 -8.77 12.64 -13.66
C ASN A 73 -8.61 11.87 -12.33
N ALA A 74 -9.70 11.37 -11.75
CA ALA A 74 -9.64 10.62 -10.50
C ALA A 74 -9.01 9.23 -10.75
N PRO A 75 -8.21 8.70 -9.80
CA PRO A 75 -7.54 7.40 -9.99
C PRO A 75 -8.51 6.24 -10.27
N PHE A 76 -9.72 6.29 -9.70
CA PHE A 76 -10.74 5.26 -9.85
C PHE A 76 -11.59 5.40 -11.13
N PHE A 77 -11.42 6.47 -11.91
CA PHE A 77 -12.33 6.77 -13.02
C PHE A 77 -12.35 5.67 -14.09
N ASP A 78 -11.18 5.30 -14.61
CA ASP A 78 -11.09 4.31 -15.68
C ASP A 78 -11.67 2.95 -15.24
N SER A 79 -11.36 2.52 -14.01
CA SER A 79 -11.86 1.26 -13.47
C SER A 79 -13.37 1.29 -13.18
N LEU A 80 -13.92 2.44 -12.78
CA LEU A 80 -15.36 2.66 -12.64
C LEU A 80 -16.07 2.58 -13.99
N ILE A 81 -15.56 3.24 -15.03
CA ILE A 81 -16.15 3.19 -16.38
C ILE A 81 -16.10 1.78 -16.95
N GLN A 82 -14.98 1.08 -16.75
CA GLN A 82 -14.77 -0.31 -17.18
C GLN A 82 -15.65 -1.32 -16.42
N GLU A 83 -16.34 -0.91 -15.36
CA GLU A 83 -17.07 -1.81 -14.45
C GLU A 83 -16.15 -2.87 -13.82
N ASN A 84 -14.86 -2.55 -13.61
CA ASN A 84 -13.91 -3.46 -12.97
C ASN A 84 -13.87 -3.21 -11.46
N PHE A 85 -14.62 -4.01 -10.71
CA PHE A 85 -14.77 -3.86 -9.26
C PHE A 85 -13.44 -3.91 -8.50
N ASN A 86 -12.58 -4.88 -8.82
CA ASN A 86 -11.33 -5.08 -8.10
C ASN A 86 -10.36 -3.91 -8.34
N LYS A 87 -10.22 -3.47 -9.60
CA LYS A 87 -9.41 -2.28 -9.94
C LYS A 87 -10.02 -1.01 -9.35
N PHE A 88 -11.35 -0.91 -9.28
CA PHE A 88 -12.06 0.22 -8.66
C PHE A 88 -11.72 0.34 -7.18
N CYS A 89 -11.88 -0.74 -6.40
CA CYS A 89 -11.54 -0.74 -4.98
C CYS A 89 -10.07 -0.35 -4.73
N ASN A 90 -9.14 -0.93 -5.49
CA ASN A 90 -7.71 -0.58 -5.39
C ASN A 90 -7.44 0.90 -5.68
N SER A 91 -8.03 1.42 -6.76
CA SER A 91 -7.82 2.80 -7.20
C SER A 91 -8.53 3.81 -6.30
N LEU A 92 -9.62 3.42 -5.65
CA LEU A 92 -10.28 4.21 -4.61
C LEU A 92 -9.35 4.42 -3.40
N GLY A 93 -8.44 3.49 -3.12
CA GLY A 93 -7.37 3.66 -2.13
C GLY A 93 -6.49 4.87 -2.40
N LEU A 94 -6.18 5.15 -3.68
CA LEU A 94 -5.36 6.28 -4.12
C LEU A 94 -6.11 7.62 -4.16
N TYR A 95 -7.43 7.61 -3.99
CA TYR A 95 -8.24 8.82 -3.98
C TYR A 95 -8.31 9.43 -2.58
N ASN A 96 -7.79 10.64 -2.40
CA ASN A 96 -7.63 11.23 -1.06
C ASN A 96 -8.93 11.74 -0.42
N ASN A 97 -10.02 11.83 -1.18
CA ASN A 97 -11.29 12.38 -0.72
C ASN A 97 -12.38 11.30 -0.56
N TYR A 98 -13.55 11.74 -0.13
CA TYR A 98 -14.75 10.92 0.00
C TYR A 98 -15.70 11.21 -1.17
N LEU A 99 -16.50 10.21 -1.55
CA LEU A 99 -17.67 10.40 -2.39
C LEU A 99 -18.87 10.68 -1.50
N ASN A 100 -19.69 11.66 -1.89
CA ASN A 100 -20.92 12.00 -1.15
C ASN A 100 -22.02 10.94 -1.34
N GLU A 101 -23.17 11.09 -0.68
CA GLU A 101 -24.23 10.08 -0.70
C GLU A 101 -24.83 9.86 -2.10
N ASP A 102 -25.06 10.93 -2.87
CA ASP A 102 -25.55 10.84 -4.26
C ASP A 102 -24.55 10.11 -5.17
N GLU A 103 -23.27 10.41 -4.99
CA GLU A 103 -22.17 9.77 -5.70
C GLU A 103 -22.05 8.29 -5.33
N THR A 104 -22.22 7.96 -4.06
CA THR A 104 -22.30 6.57 -3.60
C THR A 104 -23.46 5.86 -4.29
N GLN A 105 -24.65 6.46 -4.39
CA GLN A 105 -25.76 5.85 -5.10
C GLN A 105 -25.42 5.57 -6.56
N PHE A 106 -24.76 6.50 -7.26
CA PHE A 106 -24.28 6.26 -8.63
C PHE A 106 -23.25 5.13 -8.70
N VAL A 107 -22.32 5.04 -7.76
CA VAL A 107 -21.38 3.92 -7.65
C VAL A 107 -22.14 2.59 -7.46
N LEU A 108 -23.19 2.57 -6.63
CA LEU A 108 -24.01 1.39 -6.39
C LEU A 108 -24.84 0.95 -7.60
N LYS A 109 -25.22 1.89 -8.50
CA LYS A 109 -25.81 1.51 -9.80
C LYS A 109 -24.82 0.77 -10.68
N ILE A 110 -23.54 1.15 -10.64
CA ILE A 110 -22.46 0.54 -11.43
C ILE A 110 -21.99 -0.78 -10.79
N PHE A 111 -21.89 -0.81 -9.46
CA PHE A 111 -21.40 -1.93 -8.66
C PHE A 111 -22.42 -2.35 -7.59
N PRO A 112 -23.56 -2.96 -7.99
CA PRO A 112 -24.63 -3.33 -7.07
C PRO A 112 -24.20 -4.38 -6.03
N GLN A 113 -23.10 -5.09 -6.26
CA GLN A 113 -22.56 -6.09 -5.32
C GLN A 113 -21.92 -5.50 -4.05
N ILE A 114 -21.58 -4.19 -4.03
CA ILE A 114 -20.84 -3.58 -2.92
C ILE A 114 -21.48 -3.84 -1.54
N PRO A 115 -22.79 -3.59 -1.32
CA PRO A 115 -23.39 -3.76 0.00
C PRO A 115 -23.31 -5.22 0.47
N LEU A 116 -23.53 -6.18 -0.43
CA LEU A 116 -23.42 -7.60 -0.13
C LEU A 116 -21.97 -7.99 0.20
N THR A 117 -20.98 -7.45 -0.52
CA THR A 117 -19.56 -7.69 -0.24
C THR A 117 -19.18 -7.21 1.16
N VAL A 118 -19.57 -5.97 1.53
CA VAL A 118 -19.26 -5.43 2.87
C VAL A 118 -20.02 -6.20 3.94
N LYS A 119 -21.31 -6.48 3.73
CA LYS A 119 -22.11 -7.31 4.65
C LYS A 119 -21.42 -8.65 4.96
N ARG A 120 -21.00 -9.38 3.92
CA ARG A 120 -20.31 -10.67 4.08
C ARG A 120 -18.99 -10.52 4.85
N ILE A 121 -18.23 -9.45 4.61
CA ILE A 121 -17.01 -9.16 5.38
C ILE A 121 -17.35 -8.97 6.86
N LEU A 122 -18.38 -8.19 7.18
CA LEU A 122 -18.79 -7.92 8.57
C LEU A 122 -19.36 -9.16 9.28
N GLU A 123 -20.01 -10.07 8.56
CA GLU A 123 -20.58 -11.29 9.14
C GLU A 123 -19.52 -12.37 9.36
N THR A 124 -18.61 -12.53 8.40
CA THR A 124 -17.67 -13.66 8.38
C THR A 124 -16.24 -13.31 8.80
N GLY A 125 -15.85 -12.03 8.69
CA GLY A 125 -14.45 -11.59 8.81
C GLY A 125 -13.55 -11.93 7.62
N ILE A 126 -14.06 -12.64 6.62
CA ILE A 126 -13.28 -13.04 5.44
C ILE A 126 -13.19 -11.85 4.48
N ILE A 127 -11.97 -11.33 4.34
CA ILE A 127 -11.62 -10.27 3.39
C ILE A 127 -10.91 -10.92 2.21
N GLU A 128 -11.65 -11.24 1.15
CA GLU A 128 -11.11 -11.80 -0.10
C GLU A 128 -10.14 -10.83 -0.78
N GLN A 129 -10.43 -9.53 -0.69
CA GLN A 129 -9.63 -8.46 -1.28
C GLN A 129 -9.38 -7.37 -0.25
N ASN A 130 -8.11 -7.16 0.11
CA ASN A 130 -7.74 -6.14 1.10
C ASN A 130 -8.18 -4.73 0.69
N SER A 131 -8.35 -4.48 -0.62
CA SER A 131 -8.80 -3.20 -1.16
C SER A 131 -10.26 -2.87 -0.84
N CYS A 132 -11.09 -3.84 -0.44
CA CYS A 132 -12.46 -3.57 -0.01
C CYS A 132 -12.53 -2.65 1.21
N LYS A 133 -11.46 -2.54 2.01
CA LYS A 133 -11.41 -1.59 3.13
C LYS A 133 -11.62 -0.15 2.67
N TYR A 134 -11.19 0.22 1.45
CA TYR A 134 -11.33 1.59 0.94
C TYR A 134 -12.79 2.00 0.64
N LEU A 135 -13.75 1.06 0.69
CA LEU A 135 -15.17 1.35 0.55
C LEU A 135 -15.70 2.27 1.66
N TYR A 136 -14.97 2.46 2.76
CA TYR A 136 -15.32 3.48 3.77
C TYR A 136 -15.41 4.90 3.18
N LYS A 137 -14.78 5.15 2.02
CA LYS A 137 -14.78 6.44 1.32
C LYS A 137 -16.12 6.75 0.62
N LEU A 138 -17.04 5.79 0.57
CA LEU A 138 -18.38 5.94 0.02
C LEU A 138 -19.33 6.36 1.14
N ASN A 139 -19.67 7.65 1.25
CA ASN A 139 -20.57 8.13 2.30
C ASN A 139 -21.99 7.61 2.08
N GLY A 140 -22.68 7.29 3.18
CA GLY A 140 -24.04 6.74 3.15
C GLY A 140 -24.10 5.25 2.84
N LEU A 141 -22.98 4.59 2.50
CA LEU A 141 -22.96 3.17 2.17
C LEU A 141 -23.47 2.29 3.33
N GLU A 142 -23.20 2.69 4.57
CA GLU A 142 -23.66 2.01 5.79
C GLU A 142 -25.19 1.80 5.84
N GLN A 143 -25.97 2.66 5.18
CA GLN A 143 -27.44 2.58 5.15
C GLN A 143 -27.96 1.37 4.34
N TYR A 144 -27.13 0.84 3.44
CA TYR A 144 -27.48 -0.30 2.57
C TYR A 144 -26.97 -1.64 3.13
N ILE A 145 -26.32 -1.61 4.30
CA ILE A 145 -25.64 -2.76 4.88
C ILE A 145 -26.30 -3.10 6.21
N SER A 146 -26.92 -4.27 6.28
CA SER A 146 -27.52 -4.79 7.52
C SER A 146 -26.96 -6.18 7.82
N PRO A 147 -25.81 -6.26 8.53
CA PRO A 147 -25.23 -7.52 8.99
C PRO A 147 -26.08 -8.12 10.10
N PHE A 148 -26.27 -9.44 10.12
CA PHE A 148 -26.96 -10.10 11.24
C PHE A 148 -26.06 -10.31 12.47
N SER A 149 -24.74 -10.32 12.29
CA SER A 149 -23.74 -10.45 13.36
C SER A 149 -22.43 -9.78 12.96
N TYR A 150 -21.64 -9.40 13.96
CA TYR A 150 -20.27 -8.89 13.81
C TYR A 150 -19.22 -9.83 14.43
N GLN A 151 -19.64 -10.90 15.10
CA GLN A 151 -18.76 -11.73 15.92
C GLN A 151 -17.62 -12.36 15.11
N GLY A 152 -17.93 -12.91 13.93
CA GLY A 152 -16.93 -13.49 13.03
C GLY A 152 -15.90 -12.46 12.58
N PHE A 153 -16.36 -11.27 12.20
CA PHE A 153 -15.47 -10.16 11.86
C PHE A 153 -14.60 -9.72 13.02
N LEU A 154 -15.17 -9.48 14.21
CA LEU A 154 -14.42 -9.01 15.37
C LEU A 154 -13.33 -10.01 15.79
N GLN A 155 -13.65 -11.31 15.79
CA GLN A 155 -12.67 -12.35 16.13
C GLN A 155 -11.48 -12.35 15.15
N ILE A 156 -11.76 -12.35 13.85
CA ILE A 156 -10.72 -12.33 12.81
C ILE A 156 -9.96 -11.00 12.81
N PHE A 157 -10.66 -9.89 13.05
CA PHE A 157 -10.06 -8.56 13.13
C PHE A 157 -9.05 -8.48 14.27
N VAL A 158 -9.39 -8.95 15.47
CA VAL A 158 -8.47 -9.00 16.61
C VAL A 158 -7.27 -9.90 16.30
N ASP A 159 -7.52 -11.13 15.85
CA ASP A 159 -6.47 -12.10 15.57
C ASP A 159 -5.48 -11.59 14.52
N LYS A 160 -5.98 -11.05 13.40
CA LYS A 160 -5.13 -10.49 12.34
C LYS A 160 -4.42 -9.22 12.77
N SER A 161 -5.06 -8.33 13.54
CA SER A 161 -4.42 -7.10 14.02
C SER A 161 -3.25 -7.39 14.94
N ILE A 162 -3.37 -8.41 15.79
CA ILE A 162 -2.33 -8.82 16.72
C ILE A 162 -1.19 -9.57 16.02
N LYS A 163 -1.51 -10.58 15.21
CA LYS A 163 -0.52 -11.40 14.52
C LYS A 163 0.16 -10.68 13.35
N SER A 164 -0.51 -9.71 12.75
CA SER A 164 -0.01 -8.95 11.60
C SER A 164 -0.23 -7.45 11.82
N PRO A 165 0.73 -6.74 12.42
CA PRO A 165 0.58 -5.33 12.76
C PRO A 165 0.38 -4.37 11.57
N VAL A 166 0.58 -4.85 10.33
CA VAL A 166 0.30 -4.13 9.09
C VAL A 166 -1.16 -4.24 8.64
N PHE A 167 -1.92 -5.21 9.17
CA PHE A 167 -3.34 -5.36 8.86
C PHE A 167 -4.16 -4.18 9.41
N LEU A 168 -3.88 -3.77 10.65
CA LEU A 168 -4.51 -2.61 11.29
C LEU A 168 -3.78 -1.32 10.90
N ASP A 169 -3.97 -0.90 9.66
CA ASP A 169 -3.56 0.42 9.18
C ASP A 169 -4.69 1.45 9.29
N LYS A 170 -4.40 2.71 8.96
CA LYS A 170 -5.35 3.81 9.07
C LYS A 170 -6.60 3.63 8.22
N ASP A 171 -6.50 2.94 7.09
CA ASP A 171 -7.65 2.65 6.24
C ASP A 171 -8.52 1.54 6.83
N MET A 172 -7.92 0.52 7.46
CA MET A 172 -8.66 -0.48 8.19
C MET A 172 -9.35 0.10 9.44
N GLU A 173 -8.69 0.99 10.19
CA GLU A 173 -9.32 1.72 11.29
C GLU A 173 -10.59 2.46 10.83
N LYS A 174 -10.49 3.22 9.73
CA LYS A 174 -11.62 3.95 9.15
C LYS A 174 -12.72 3.02 8.66
N PHE A 175 -12.37 1.89 8.05
CA PHE A 175 -13.34 0.88 7.65
C PHE A 175 -14.15 0.35 8.84
N VAL A 176 -13.47 -0.03 9.92
CA VAL A 176 -14.13 -0.53 11.14
C VAL A 176 -15.03 0.55 11.73
N VAL A 177 -14.54 1.77 11.92
CA VAL A 177 -15.32 2.87 12.50
C VAL A 177 -16.54 3.23 11.64
N LYS A 178 -16.42 3.12 10.32
CA LYS A 178 -17.51 3.42 9.39
C LYS A 178 -18.61 2.37 9.40
N PHE A 179 -18.25 1.08 9.47
CA PHE A 179 -19.21 -0.01 9.24
C PHE A 179 -19.56 -0.84 10.47
N VAL A 180 -18.81 -0.73 11.56
CA VAL A 180 -19.08 -1.45 12.81
C VAL A 180 -19.61 -0.46 13.85
N PRO A 181 -20.83 -0.66 14.38
CA PRO A 181 -21.34 0.19 15.44
C PRO A 181 -20.41 0.23 16.66
N LYS A 182 -20.20 1.40 17.27
CA LYS A 182 -19.31 1.55 18.45
C LYS A 182 -19.65 0.57 19.58
N SER A 183 -20.94 0.26 19.78
CA SER A 183 -21.38 -0.74 20.77
C SER A 183 -20.84 -2.14 20.48
N LYS A 184 -20.66 -2.49 19.21
CA LYS A 184 -20.07 -3.77 18.77
C LYS A 184 -18.56 -3.76 18.82
N ILE A 185 -17.90 -2.64 18.48
CA ILE A 185 -16.44 -2.55 18.62
C ILE A 185 -16.01 -2.76 20.08
N LYS A 186 -16.83 -2.34 21.06
CA LYS A 186 -16.57 -2.60 22.49
C LYS A 186 -16.42 -4.09 22.85
N GLU A 187 -17.05 -4.99 22.09
CA GLU A 187 -16.93 -6.44 22.29
C GLU A 187 -15.50 -6.95 22.05
N ILE A 188 -14.63 -6.18 21.38
CA ILE A 188 -13.20 -6.48 21.24
C ILE A 188 -12.53 -6.65 22.61
N ASN A 189 -12.89 -5.84 23.61
CA ASN A 189 -12.29 -5.96 24.95
C ASN A 189 -12.57 -7.35 25.56
N TYR A 190 -13.75 -7.93 25.31
CA TYR A 190 -14.07 -9.27 25.77
C TYR A 190 -13.28 -10.36 25.03
N ILE A 191 -12.98 -10.15 23.75
CA ILE A 191 -12.13 -11.06 22.98
C ILE A 191 -10.70 -11.03 23.54
N LEU A 192 -10.19 -9.83 23.86
CA LEU A 192 -8.85 -9.65 24.43
C LEU A 192 -8.72 -10.28 25.82
N SER A 193 -9.67 -10.04 26.72
CA SER A 193 -9.64 -10.58 28.09
C SER A 193 -9.64 -12.12 28.15
N ASN A 194 -10.22 -12.77 27.14
CA ASN A 194 -10.28 -14.23 27.03
C ASN A 194 -9.17 -14.84 26.17
N SER A 195 -8.19 -14.03 25.77
CA SER A 195 -7.11 -14.45 24.88
C SER A 195 -5.77 -14.58 25.60
N SER A 196 -4.87 -15.36 25.03
CA SER A 196 -3.49 -15.50 25.50
C SER A 196 -2.51 -14.58 24.74
N TYR A 197 -3.01 -13.58 24.00
CA TYR A 197 -2.19 -12.79 23.08
C TYR A 197 -1.04 -12.05 23.77
N PHE A 198 -1.25 -11.59 25.01
CA PHE A 198 -0.25 -10.84 25.79
C PHE A 198 0.87 -11.70 26.40
N LEU A 199 0.79 -13.04 26.28
CA LEU A 199 1.83 -13.95 26.77
C LEU A 199 3.02 -14.07 25.82
N ASP A 200 2.83 -13.74 24.53
CA ASP A 200 3.90 -13.80 23.53
C ASP A 200 4.35 -12.39 23.11
N GLU A 201 5.64 -12.14 23.23
CA GLU A 201 6.29 -10.87 22.91
C GLU A 201 6.17 -10.53 21.41
N ASN A 202 6.07 -11.54 20.54
CA ASN A 202 5.87 -11.34 19.10
C ASN A 202 4.56 -10.60 18.78
N ASN A 203 3.56 -10.71 19.67
CA ASN A 203 2.26 -10.09 19.50
C ASN A 203 2.22 -8.64 19.99
N TYR A 204 3.24 -8.16 20.72
CA TYR A 204 3.18 -6.90 21.46
C TYR A 204 2.94 -5.69 20.55
N LEU A 205 3.53 -5.68 19.35
CA LEU A 205 3.35 -4.57 18.42
C LEU A 205 1.91 -4.50 17.90
N GLY A 206 1.33 -5.64 17.53
CA GLY A 206 -0.05 -5.71 17.05
C GLY A 206 -1.05 -5.40 18.16
N ALA A 207 -0.83 -5.98 19.35
CA ALA A 207 -1.64 -5.71 20.54
C ALA A 207 -1.58 -4.22 20.93
N PHE A 208 -0.39 -3.61 20.93
CA PHE A 208 -0.24 -2.18 21.23
C PHE A 208 -0.99 -1.30 20.24
N LYS A 209 -0.92 -1.59 18.93
CA LYS A 209 -1.68 -0.86 17.91
C LYS A 209 -3.19 -1.01 18.09
N LEU A 210 -3.65 -2.22 18.37
CA LEU A 210 -5.07 -2.49 18.59
C LEU A 210 -5.59 -1.75 19.83
N LEU A 211 -4.88 -1.84 20.95
CA LEU A 211 -5.23 -1.12 22.17
C LEU A 211 -5.17 0.40 21.99
N ASP A 212 -4.19 0.92 21.25
CA ASP A 212 -4.13 2.35 20.91
C ASP A 212 -5.36 2.79 20.10
N PHE A 213 -5.79 1.97 19.14
CA PHE A 213 -7.02 2.21 18.38
C PHE A 213 -8.25 2.25 19.31
N LEU A 214 -8.44 1.25 20.17
CA LEU A 214 -9.55 1.23 21.14
C LEU A 214 -9.53 2.44 22.08
N ARG A 215 -8.34 2.86 22.51
CA ARG A 215 -8.14 4.04 23.36
C ARG A 215 -8.55 5.31 22.65
N ARG A 216 -8.10 5.52 21.40
CA ARG A 216 -8.46 6.70 20.59
C ARG A 216 -9.95 6.78 20.29
N GLU A 217 -10.60 5.62 20.11
CA GLU A 217 -12.05 5.55 19.90
C GLU A 217 -12.88 5.68 21.19
N GLY A 218 -12.23 5.74 22.37
CA GLY A 218 -12.88 5.93 23.66
C GLY A 218 -13.66 4.69 24.14
N ILE A 219 -13.20 3.49 23.77
CA ILE A 219 -13.89 2.22 24.04
C ILE A 219 -13.03 1.20 24.81
N ILE A 220 -11.81 1.56 25.18
CA ILE A 220 -10.92 0.71 25.98
C ILE A 220 -11.44 0.55 27.42
N THR A 221 -11.37 -0.67 27.97
CA THR A 221 -11.70 -0.94 29.38
C THR A 221 -10.52 -0.61 30.30
N SER A 222 -10.77 -0.54 31.61
CA SER A 222 -9.71 -0.27 32.60
C SER A 222 -8.62 -1.34 32.60
N GLU A 223 -8.98 -2.61 32.45
CA GLU A 223 -8.03 -3.73 32.35
C GLU A 223 -7.15 -3.59 31.10
N GLU A 224 -7.75 -3.37 29.93
CA GLU A 224 -7.00 -3.22 28.70
C GLU A 224 -6.17 -1.93 28.65
N LEU A 225 -6.57 -0.90 29.39
CA LEU A 225 -5.78 0.31 29.59
C LEU A 225 -4.50 0.04 30.41
N GLN A 226 -4.54 -0.88 31.37
CA GLN A 226 -3.35 -1.33 32.09
C GLN A 226 -2.42 -2.09 31.14
N ASN A 227 -2.95 -3.02 30.35
CA ASN A 227 -2.18 -3.74 29.32
C ASN A 227 -1.53 -2.76 28.33
N TYR A 228 -2.28 -1.76 27.86
CA TYR A 228 -1.78 -0.70 27.00
C TYR A 228 -0.60 0.06 27.64
N THR A 229 -0.73 0.40 28.92
CA THR A 229 0.30 1.14 29.66
C THR A 229 1.58 0.32 29.82
N LEU A 230 1.46 -0.97 30.11
CA LEU A 230 2.60 -1.90 30.18
C LEU A 230 3.32 -2.03 28.84
N LEU A 231 2.56 -2.23 27.75
CA LEU A 231 3.11 -2.29 26.39
C LEU A 231 3.77 -0.96 25.98
N LYS A 232 3.15 0.17 26.36
CA LYS A 232 3.73 1.50 26.11
C LYS A 232 5.09 1.62 26.80
N LYS A 233 5.18 1.27 28.08
CA LYS A 233 6.46 1.29 28.82
C LYS A 233 7.51 0.39 28.16
N TYR A 234 7.12 -0.80 27.72
CA TYR A 234 8.01 -1.71 26.98
C TYR A 234 8.56 -1.07 25.69
N PHE A 235 7.71 -0.41 24.88
CA PHE A 235 8.16 0.23 23.63
C PHE A 235 8.96 1.52 23.87
N ASP A 236 8.63 2.27 24.92
CA ASP A 236 9.41 3.43 25.36
C ASP A 236 10.84 2.99 25.74
N LEU A 237 10.98 1.94 26.56
CA LEU A 237 12.28 1.34 26.91
C LEU A 237 13.02 0.82 25.68
N LYS A 238 12.32 0.11 24.77
CA LYS A 238 12.93 -0.38 23.51
C LYS A 238 13.53 0.76 22.69
N THR A 239 12.85 1.91 22.65
CA THR A 239 13.28 3.10 21.91
C THR A 239 14.50 3.72 22.58
N GLN A 240 14.49 3.92 23.90
CA GLN A 240 15.64 4.43 24.66
C GLN A 240 16.88 3.53 24.49
N ILE A 241 16.69 2.21 24.55
CA ILE A 241 17.75 1.22 24.28
C ILE A 241 18.30 1.40 22.86
N GLY A 242 17.43 1.58 21.85
CA GLY A 242 17.85 1.84 20.47
C GLY A 242 18.64 3.14 20.30
N GLU A 243 18.25 4.20 20.99
CA GLU A 243 18.96 5.49 21.00
C GLU A 243 20.35 5.35 21.62
N LEU A 244 20.45 4.71 22.79
CA LEU A 244 21.74 4.41 23.42
C LEU A 244 22.62 3.55 22.51
N SER A 245 22.07 2.51 21.90
CA SER A 245 22.81 1.67 20.95
C SER A 245 23.36 2.45 19.76
N SER A 246 22.72 3.53 19.36
CA SER A 246 23.18 4.38 18.24
C SER A 246 24.25 5.36 18.72
N ASN A 247 24.08 5.92 19.92
CA ASN A 247 24.96 6.94 20.47
C ASN A 247 26.26 6.37 21.05
N ILE A 248 26.27 5.10 21.45
CA ILE A 248 27.41 4.45 22.13
C ILE A 248 28.74 4.56 21.39
N TYR A 249 28.75 4.72 20.06
CA TYR A 249 29.98 4.88 19.27
C TYR A 249 30.52 6.31 19.22
N ILE A 250 29.70 7.30 19.59
CA ILE A 250 29.99 8.73 19.45
C ILE A 250 30.34 9.35 20.81
N VAL A 251 29.99 8.70 21.93
CA VAL A 251 30.26 9.20 23.29
C VAL A 251 31.77 9.39 23.52
N ASP A 252 32.18 10.55 23.99
CA ASP A 252 33.57 10.79 24.40
C ASP A 252 33.93 10.02 25.68
N PRO A 253 35.20 9.63 25.89
CA PRO A 253 35.62 8.87 27.07
C PRO A 253 35.25 9.52 28.41
N GLU A 254 35.18 10.85 28.46
CA GLU A 254 34.83 11.63 29.67
C GLU A 254 33.36 11.49 30.05
N ASN A 255 32.50 11.17 29.08
CA ASN A 255 31.05 11.01 29.28
C ASN A 255 30.63 9.53 29.39
N LEU A 256 31.59 8.59 29.34
CA LEU A 256 31.29 7.15 29.41
C LEU A 256 30.73 6.73 30.77
N GLU A 257 31.09 7.41 31.86
CA GLU A 257 30.56 7.13 33.20
C GLU A 257 29.04 7.44 33.28
N GLU A 258 28.64 8.65 32.89
CA GLU A 258 27.24 9.07 32.81
C GLU A 258 26.45 8.17 31.86
N PHE A 259 27.01 7.90 30.68
CA PHE A 259 26.37 7.05 29.68
C PHE A 259 26.17 5.61 30.19
N THR A 260 27.12 5.07 30.96
CA THR A 260 26.96 3.75 31.59
C THR A 260 25.90 3.78 32.68
N SER A 261 25.84 4.84 33.49
CA SER A 261 24.80 5.01 34.51
C SER A 261 23.40 4.99 33.90
N ASN A 262 23.20 5.67 32.78
CA ASN A 262 21.92 5.66 32.03
C ASN A 262 21.56 4.25 31.55
N ILE A 263 22.53 3.45 31.08
CA ILE A 263 22.29 2.05 30.70
C ILE A 263 21.87 1.21 31.91
N LEU A 264 22.52 1.41 33.06
CA LEU A 264 22.19 0.67 34.29
C LEU A 264 20.80 1.05 34.83
N GLU A 265 20.38 2.31 34.71
CA GLU A 265 19.04 2.77 35.05
C GLU A 265 17.98 2.11 34.15
N ILE A 266 18.17 2.12 32.83
CA ILE A 266 17.26 1.45 31.90
C ILE A 266 17.25 -0.08 32.13
N THR A 267 18.39 -0.65 32.51
CA THR A 267 18.48 -2.07 32.89
C THR A 267 17.61 -2.34 34.12
N HIS A 268 17.67 -1.47 35.13
CA HIS A 268 16.81 -1.55 36.31
C HIS A 268 15.33 -1.49 35.93
N GLU A 269 14.94 -0.50 35.12
CA GLU A 269 13.55 -0.35 34.68
C GLU A 269 13.05 -1.55 33.89
N THR A 270 13.91 -2.14 33.06
CA THR A 270 13.60 -3.31 32.25
C THR A 270 13.35 -4.52 33.15
N LEU A 271 14.21 -4.78 34.14
CA LEU A 271 14.03 -5.88 35.10
C LEU A 271 12.71 -5.80 35.90
N ASN A 272 12.21 -4.58 36.11
CA ASN A 272 10.96 -4.34 36.83
C ASN A 272 9.70 -4.43 35.94
N LEU A 273 9.81 -4.78 34.65
CA LEU A 273 8.66 -5.02 33.80
C LEU A 273 7.95 -6.33 34.17
N SER A 274 6.63 -6.27 34.37
CA SER A 274 5.81 -7.44 34.73
C SER A 274 5.42 -8.34 33.55
N ILE A 275 5.71 -7.91 32.31
CA ILE A 275 5.39 -8.65 31.08
C ILE A 275 6.64 -9.37 30.55
N LYS A 276 6.51 -10.25 29.56
CA LYS A 276 7.68 -10.94 28.95
C LYS A 276 8.49 -9.96 28.11
N HIS A 277 9.80 -9.89 28.28
CA HIS A 277 10.63 -8.87 27.62
C HIS A 277 12.03 -9.36 27.24
N ASN A 278 12.11 -10.55 26.65
CA ASN A 278 13.36 -11.18 26.25
C ASN A 278 14.10 -10.37 25.17
N THR A 279 13.38 -9.70 24.28
CA THR A 279 14.01 -8.84 23.25
C THR A 279 14.76 -7.69 23.90
N LEU A 280 14.21 -7.07 24.96
CA LEU A 280 14.89 -5.99 25.66
C LEU A 280 16.19 -6.48 26.31
N TYR A 281 16.18 -7.68 26.90
CA TYR A 281 17.40 -8.28 27.45
C TYR A 281 18.48 -8.53 26.40
N ILE A 282 18.09 -9.01 25.21
CA ILE A 282 19.03 -9.24 24.10
C ILE A 282 19.66 -7.90 23.67
N LEU A 283 18.84 -6.86 23.49
CA LEU A 283 19.31 -5.53 23.09
C LEU A 283 20.24 -4.93 24.16
N LEU A 284 19.84 -4.97 25.44
CA LEU A 284 20.65 -4.49 26.55
C LEU A 284 21.98 -5.24 26.65
N SER A 285 21.97 -6.56 26.50
CA SER A 285 23.20 -7.38 26.51
C SER A 285 24.18 -6.91 25.43
N GLY A 286 23.68 -6.57 24.22
CA GLY A 286 24.50 -6.02 23.14
C GLY A 286 25.12 -4.67 23.49
N ILE A 287 24.36 -3.77 24.12
CA ILE A 287 24.84 -2.44 24.52
C ILE A 287 25.85 -2.57 25.67
N ILE A 288 25.57 -3.38 26.68
CA ILE A 288 26.47 -3.62 27.82
C ILE A 288 27.79 -4.24 27.33
N LYS A 289 27.73 -5.19 26.41
CA LYS A 289 28.93 -5.74 25.79
C LYS A 289 29.74 -4.66 25.07
N THR A 290 29.06 -3.79 24.33
CA THR A 290 29.72 -2.70 23.58
C THR A 290 30.35 -1.68 24.53
N ILE A 291 29.67 -1.34 25.63
CA ILE A 291 30.21 -0.37 26.59
C ILE A 291 31.42 -0.93 27.32
N ARG A 292 31.37 -2.21 27.68
CA ARG A 292 32.52 -2.92 28.25
C ARG A 292 33.75 -2.80 27.35
N ILE A 293 33.60 -3.11 26.05
CA ILE A 293 34.70 -3.01 25.07
C ILE A 293 35.22 -1.57 24.95
N ARG A 294 34.33 -0.57 25.00
CA ARG A 294 34.76 0.85 24.98
C ARG A 294 35.52 1.25 26.24
N ILE A 295 35.10 0.77 27.41
CA ILE A 295 35.81 1.02 28.67
C ILE A 295 37.20 0.37 28.61
N GLU A 296 37.28 -0.91 28.22
CA GLU A 296 38.53 -1.65 28.04
C GLU A 296 39.50 -0.94 27.09
N SER A 297 39.01 -0.45 25.94
CA SER A 297 39.84 0.20 24.91
C SER A 297 40.24 1.65 25.22
N SER A 298 39.54 2.32 26.14
CA SER A 298 39.78 3.74 26.44
C SER A 298 41.15 4.02 27.07
N ASN A 299 41.76 3.02 27.74
CA ASN A 299 42.98 3.15 28.54
C ASN A 299 42.96 4.30 29.58
N LYS A 300 41.79 4.90 29.85
CA LYS A 300 41.58 5.97 30.82
C LYS A 300 40.81 5.43 32.03
N ILE A 301 41.01 6.06 33.19
CA ILE A 301 40.15 5.80 34.35
C ILE A 301 38.82 6.48 34.07
N ILE A 302 37.79 5.67 33.79
CA ILE A 302 36.43 6.15 33.55
C ILE A 302 35.60 6.13 34.84
N PHE A 303 35.85 5.17 35.74
CA PHE A 303 35.08 4.98 36.97
C PHE A 303 35.97 5.13 38.19
N ASN A 304 35.54 5.97 39.14
CA ASN A 304 36.20 6.10 40.44
C ASN A 304 35.77 5.00 41.42
N ASN A 305 34.52 4.52 41.31
CA ASN A 305 33.96 3.46 42.14
C ASN A 305 33.05 2.56 41.29
N ILE A 306 32.77 1.35 41.80
CA ILE A 306 31.77 0.45 41.21
C ILE A 306 30.37 1.06 41.45
N PRO A 307 29.49 1.14 40.43
CA PRO A 307 28.12 1.62 40.61
C PRO A 307 27.35 0.79 41.64
N GLU A 308 26.73 1.45 42.63
CA GLU A 308 26.09 0.80 43.78
C GLU A 308 24.96 -0.17 43.40
N ASN A 309 24.25 0.11 42.31
CA ASN A 309 23.13 -0.70 41.83
C ASN A 309 23.58 -1.97 41.06
N LEU A 310 24.84 -2.06 40.63
CA LEU A 310 25.30 -3.10 39.70
C LEU A 310 25.16 -4.52 40.27
N ASP A 311 25.43 -4.71 41.56
CA ASP A 311 25.30 -6.02 42.22
C ASP A 311 23.85 -6.51 42.30
N ASN A 312 22.93 -5.59 42.56
CA ASN A 312 21.50 -5.91 42.57
C ASN A 312 21.02 -6.26 41.15
N LEU A 313 21.50 -5.53 40.13
CA LEU A 313 21.19 -5.82 38.73
C LEU A 313 21.70 -7.20 38.31
N ILE A 314 22.95 -7.57 38.67
CA ILE A 314 23.52 -8.89 38.38
C ILE A 314 22.67 -10.01 39.00
N LYS A 315 22.26 -9.85 40.27
CA LYS A 315 21.50 -10.88 41.00
C LYS A 315 20.13 -11.15 40.37
N ASN A 316 19.46 -10.11 39.90
CA ASN A 316 18.08 -10.21 39.41
C ASN A 316 17.99 -10.39 37.89
N SER A 317 19.12 -10.38 37.19
CA SER A 317 19.16 -10.51 35.73
C SER A 317 19.10 -11.97 35.25
N PRO A 318 18.51 -12.22 34.06
CA PRO A 318 18.60 -13.52 33.40
C PRO A 318 20.04 -13.84 32.99
N GLU A 319 20.37 -15.12 32.85
CA GLU A 319 21.76 -15.62 32.65
C GLU A 319 22.56 -14.86 31.58
N GLN A 320 21.96 -14.56 30.43
CA GLN A 320 22.64 -13.83 29.36
C GLN A 320 23.05 -12.40 29.78
N LEU A 321 22.13 -11.66 30.38
CA LEU A 321 22.37 -10.29 30.83
C LEU A 321 23.29 -10.27 32.06
N LYS A 322 23.10 -11.24 32.98
CA LYS A 322 23.91 -11.45 34.17
C LYS A 322 25.38 -11.67 33.84
N LYS A 323 25.67 -12.48 32.82
CA LYS A 323 27.04 -12.70 32.33
C LYS A 323 27.67 -11.38 31.89
N GLU A 324 27.01 -10.62 31.03
CA GLU A 324 27.53 -9.35 30.50
C GLU A 324 27.71 -8.28 31.60
N LEU A 325 26.78 -8.19 32.56
CA LEU A 325 26.90 -7.30 33.73
C LEU A 325 28.05 -7.71 34.67
N THR A 326 28.29 -9.00 34.83
CA THR A 326 29.41 -9.51 35.65
C THR A 326 30.76 -9.19 34.98
N GLU A 327 30.85 -9.38 33.66
CA GLU A 327 32.03 -9.01 32.87
C GLU A 327 32.24 -7.48 32.92
N LEU A 328 31.18 -6.67 32.82
CA LEU A 328 31.26 -5.22 33.00
C LEU A 328 31.77 -4.84 34.39
N LYS A 329 31.25 -5.45 35.47
CA LYS A 329 31.72 -5.21 36.85
C LYS A 329 33.21 -5.49 36.98
N LYS A 330 33.70 -6.58 36.37
CA LYS A 330 35.11 -6.95 36.41
C LYS A 330 35.98 -5.88 35.75
N VAL A 331 35.60 -5.41 34.56
CA VAL A 331 36.33 -4.36 33.82
C VAL A 331 36.34 -3.04 34.60
N ILE A 332 35.21 -2.63 35.17
CA ILE A 332 35.14 -1.44 36.02
C ILE A 332 36.06 -1.58 37.24
N SER A 333 36.08 -2.76 37.86
CA SER A 333 36.93 -3.05 39.02
C SER A 333 38.42 -2.98 38.65
N GLU A 334 38.83 -3.59 37.54
CA GLU A 334 40.22 -3.57 37.05
C GLU A 334 40.67 -2.15 36.65
N ALA A 335 39.79 -1.37 36.02
CA ALA A 335 40.04 0.04 35.71
C ALA A 335 40.19 0.89 36.98
N SER A 336 39.41 0.60 38.03
CA SER A 336 39.48 1.30 39.32
C SER A 336 40.69 0.89 40.19
N LEU A 337 41.22 -0.33 40.04
CA LEU A 337 42.37 -0.81 40.83
C LEU A 337 43.72 -0.30 40.29
N ASN A 338 43.82 -0.01 38.99
CA ASN A 338 44.99 0.65 38.38
C ASN A 338 45.27 2.07 38.93
N ILE A 339 44.37 2.61 39.76
CA ILE A 339 44.52 3.88 40.50
C ILE A 339 45.66 3.80 41.55
N LYS A 340 46.00 2.61 42.06
CA LYS A 340 47.04 2.48 43.10
C LYS A 340 48.48 2.31 42.60
N GLU A 341 48.70 1.93 41.34
CA GLU A 341 50.06 1.65 40.83
C GLU A 341 50.62 2.71 39.87
N LYS A 342 49.79 3.54 39.22
CA LYS A 342 50.25 4.49 38.18
C LYS A 342 50.60 5.91 38.65
N SER A 343 50.58 6.20 39.95
CA SER A 343 51.09 7.48 40.48
C SER A 343 52.62 7.58 40.56
N SER A 344 53.35 6.56 40.10
CA SER A 344 54.81 6.56 40.06
C SER A 344 55.29 5.91 38.76
N GLN A 345 55.45 6.71 37.71
CA GLN A 345 56.59 6.71 36.78
C GLN A 345 56.24 7.47 35.49
N ASN A 346 56.98 8.56 35.26
CA ASN A 346 57.15 9.19 33.95
C ASN A 346 57.66 8.16 32.93
N PRO A 347 57.46 8.40 31.62
CA PRO A 347 58.65 8.77 30.85
C PRO A 347 58.44 9.79 29.73
N SER A 348 59.55 10.49 29.50
CA SER A 348 59.88 11.36 28.38
C SER A 348 60.07 10.60 27.04
N GLU A 349 60.05 11.40 25.97
CA GLU A 349 60.81 11.29 24.71
C GLU A 349 60.44 10.25 23.64
N SER A 350 60.05 10.76 22.47
CA SER A 350 60.76 10.69 21.15
C SER A 350 59.74 10.90 20.01
N VAL A 351 59.77 12.02 19.26
CA VAL A 351 60.64 12.38 18.11
C VAL A 351 60.17 11.82 16.76
N SER A 352 59.69 12.75 15.90
CA SER A 352 59.81 12.83 14.41
C SER A 352 59.14 11.73 13.54
N THR A 353 58.53 11.97 12.36
CA THR A 353 59.08 12.65 11.18
C THR A 353 57.97 12.85 10.10
N SER A 354 57.72 14.11 9.75
CA SER A 354 57.61 14.74 8.40
C SER A 354 56.85 14.14 7.19
N THR A 355 56.03 15.02 6.56
CA THR A 355 55.97 15.42 5.11
C THR A 355 55.67 14.38 4.01
N ASN A 356 55.01 14.64 2.87
CA ASN A 356 54.44 15.82 2.22
C ASN A 356 53.69 15.40 0.93
N THR A 357 52.71 16.21 0.49
CA THR A 357 52.32 16.62 -0.90
C THR A 357 52.21 15.55 -2.03
N SER A 358 51.41 15.64 -3.10
CA SER A 358 50.66 16.71 -3.80
C SER A 358 49.86 16.05 -4.95
N ASN A 359 48.72 16.67 -5.30
CA ASN A 359 48.18 17.01 -6.64
C ASN A 359 48.47 16.06 -7.83
N THR A 360 47.52 15.74 -8.72
CA THR A 360 46.97 16.71 -9.70
C THR A 360 45.84 16.09 -10.54
N THR A 361 44.97 17.00 -10.98
CA THR A 361 43.90 16.92 -11.98
C THR A 361 44.37 16.67 -13.42
N THR A 362 43.52 16.07 -14.25
CA THR A 362 43.42 16.30 -15.72
C THR A 362 42.01 15.88 -16.21
N ALA A 363 41.14 16.84 -16.53
CA ALA A 363 40.86 17.35 -17.90
C ALA A 363 40.11 16.34 -18.81
N ASN A 364 38.78 16.26 -18.77
CA ASN A 364 37.79 17.16 -19.39
C ASN A 364 37.83 17.27 -20.94
N LYS A 365 38.02 16.14 -21.64
CA LYS A 365 37.82 16.05 -23.11
C LYS A 365 36.78 15.00 -23.58
N LYS A 366 36.12 14.27 -22.66
CA LYS A 366 35.09 13.26 -22.98
C LYS A 366 33.63 13.74 -22.87
N LYS A 367 33.36 14.93 -22.31
CA LYS A 367 31.98 15.38 -22.04
C LYS A 367 31.20 15.87 -23.28
N ASN A 368 31.86 16.47 -24.28
CA ASN A 368 31.14 17.00 -25.44
C ASN A 368 30.62 15.92 -26.41
N LEU A 369 31.33 14.79 -26.55
CA LEU A 369 30.88 13.69 -27.42
C LEU A 369 29.71 12.92 -26.80
N ILE A 370 29.73 12.71 -25.48
CA ILE A 370 28.63 12.09 -24.74
C ILE A 370 27.37 12.97 -24.77
N PHE A 371 27.52 14.30 -24.68
CA PHE A 371 26.38 15.21 -24.74
C PHE A 371 25.71 15.22 -26.12
N TYR A 372 26.48 15.18 -27.21
CA TYR A 372 25.94 15.10 -28.58
C TYR A 372 25.23 13.76 -28.85
N VAL A 373 25.84 12.63 -28.45
CA VAL A 373 25.22 11.30 -28.61
C VAL A 373 23.96 11.17 -27.75
N SER A 374 23.99 11.69 -26.51
CA SER A 374 22.84 11.79 -25.62
C SER A 374 21.71 12.63 -26.23
N SER A 375 22.04 13.80 -26.81
CA SER A 375 21.03 14.69 -27.40
C SER A 375 20.38 14.08 -28.65
N ILE A 376 21.13 13.33 -29.48
CA ILE A 376 20.59 12.61 -30.64
C ILE A 376 19.71 11.44 -30.19
N PHE A 377 20.12 10.71 -29.15
CA PHE A 377 19.32 9.62 -28.59
C PHE A 377 18.01 10.14 -27.99
N ILE A 378 18.04 11.26 -27.27
CA ILE A 378 16.84 11.94 -26.72
C ILE A 378 15.92 12.40 -27.85
N LEU A 379 16.46 12.94 -28.95
CA LEU A 379 15.67 13.34 -30.11
C LEU A 379 15.01 12.15 -30.81
N LEU A 380 15.73 11.01 -30.94
CA LEU A 380 15.18 9.76 -31.46
C LEU A 380 14.06 9.23 -30.57
N LEU A 381 14.24 9.29 -29.25
CA LEU A 381 13.24 8.89 -28.26
C LEU A 381 11.99 9.77 -28.35
N LEU A 382 12.17 11.09 -28.47
CA LEU A 382 11.07 12.03 -28.72
C LEU A 382 10.30 11.68 -30.01
N ILE A 383 11.00 11.42 -31.12
CA ILE A 383 10.35 11.01 -32.39
C ILE A 383 9.56 9.71 -32.21
N LEU A 384 10.11 8.72 -31.48
CA LEU A 384 9.46 7.45 -31.23
C LEU A 384 8.22 7.59 -30.33
N PHE A 385 8.17 8.59 -29.44
CA PHE A 385 6.98 8.89 -28.62
C PHE A 385 5.97 9.84 -29.30
N PHE A 386 6.40 10.70 -30.23
CA PHE A 386 5.54 11.69 -30.90
C PHE A 386 4.97 11.24 -32.26
N THR A 387 5.57 10.24 -32.92
CA THR A 387 5.01 9.64 -34.14
C THR A 387 3.59 9.04 -34.04
N PRO A 388 3.10 8.49 -32.90
CA PRO A 388 1.74 7.96 -32.84
C PRO A 388 0.67 9.07 -32.78
N TYR A 389 1.09 10.33 -32.58
CA TYR A 389 0.20 11.48 -32.67
C TYR A 389 -0.09 11.89 -34.12
N PHE A 390 0.80 11.60 -35.06
CA PHE A 390 0.67 12.02 -36.47
C PHE A 390 0.33 10.89 -37.45
N ILE A 391 0.72 9.63 -37.18
CA ILE A 391 0.50 8.50 -38.09
C ILE A 391 -0.42 7.46 -37.44
N THR A 392 -1.73 7.50 -37.75
CA THR A 392 -2.71 6.49 -37.31
C THR A 392 -2.91 5.44 -38.41
N SER A 393 -2.26 4.28 -38.31
CA SER A 393 -2.41 3.17 -39.26
C SER A 393 -2.28 1.78 -38.60
N GLN A 394 -2.80 0.72 -39.22
CA GLN A 394 -2.62 -0.65 -38.71
C GLN A 394 -1.13 -1.04 -38.59
N LYS A 395 -0.30 -0.62 -39.55
CA LYS A 395 1.16 -0.85 -39.52
C LYS A 395 1.84 -0.17 -38.34
N SER A 396 1.38 1.02 -37.94
CA SER A 396 1.91 1.69 -36.75
C SER A 396 1.55 0.94 -35.47
N VAL A 397 0.35 0.35 -35.37
CA VAL A 397 -0.03 -0.48 -34.21
C VAL A 397 0.92 -1.68 -34.08
N GLU A 398 1.15 -2.41 -35.18
CA GLU A 398 2.07 -3.55 -35.19
C GLU A 398 3.50 -3.17 -34.84
N PHE A 399 3.97 -1.99 -35.27
CA PHE A 399 5.29 -1.46 -34.90
C PHE A 399 5.42 -1.27 -33.39
N TYR A 400 4.44 -0.62 -32.74
CA TYR A 400 4.46 -0.43 -31.28
C TYR A 400 4.26 -1.73 -30.49
N MET A 401 3.50 -2.69 -31.03
CA MET A 401 3.40 -4.03 -30.45
C MET A 401 4.75 -4.77 -30.49
N LYS A 402 5.50 -4.68 -31.60
CA LYS A 402 6.85 -5.26 -31.69
C LYS A 402 7.84 -4.65 -30.68
N LEU A 403 7.67 -3.37 -30.37
CA LEU A 403 8.44 -2.68 -29.34
C LEU A 403 7.91 -2.91 -27.91
N LYS A 404 6.91 -3.79 -27.72
CA LYS A 404 6.22 -4.06 -26.44
C LYS A 404 5.59 -2.83 -25.78
N MET A 405 5.31 -1.78 -26.56
CA MET A 405 4.67 -0.55 -26.07
C MET A 405 3.13 -0.67 -26.16
N TYR A 406 2.56 -1.68 -25.50
CA TYR A 406 1.16 -2.08 -25.64
C TYR A 406 0.15 -0.97 -25.33
N LYS A 407 0.43 -0.12 -24.33
CA LYS A 407 -0.44 1.03 -23.99
C LYS A 407 -0.51 2.09 -25.11
N ILE A 408 0.58 2.28 -25.86
CA ILE A 408 0.61 3.21 -27.01
C ILE A 408 -0.07 2.57 -28.21
N ALA A 409 0.21 1.28 -28.47
CA ALA A 409 -0.48 0.51 -29.50
C ALA A 409 -2.00 0.52 -29.29
N LEU A 410 -2.46 0.39 -28.04
CA LEU A 410 -3.88 0.46 -27.68
C LEU A 410 -4.50 1.81 -28.07
N LYS A 411 -3.86 2.93 -27.69
CA LYS A 411 -4.34 4.28 -28.03
C LYS A 411 -4.46 4.51 -29.55
N ILE A 412 -3.52 4.00 -30.34
CA ILE A 412 -3.59 4.12 -31.80
C ILE A 412 -4.74 3.28 -32.35
N THR A 413 -4.93 2.07 -31.81
CA THR A 413 -6.01 1.16 -32.22
C THR A 413 -7.38 1.73 -31.89
N GLU A 414 -7.55 2.32 -30.70
CA GLU A 414 -8.75 3.07 -30.34
C GLU A 414 -9.04 4.21 -31.34
N ARG A 415 -8.01 4.99 -31.73
CA ARG A 415 -8.16 6.04 -32.75
C ARG A 415 -8.55 5.51 -34.13
N LEU A 416 -8.03 4.34 -34.52
CA LEU A 416 -8.43 3.69 -35.77
C LEU A 416 -9.90 3.27 -35.74
N LEU A 417 -10.36 2.74 -34.61
CA LEU A 417 -11.76 2.35 -34.42
C LEU A 417 -12.71 3.55 -34.31
N ILE A 418 -12.24 4.69 -33.81
CA ILE A 418 -13.00 5.95 -33.87
C ILE A 418 -13.17 6.39 -35.33
N LYS A 419 -12.12 6.31 -36.16
CA LYS A 419 -12.17 6.70 -37.58
C LYS A 419 -12.95 5.71 -38.44
N ASN A 420 -12.84 4.41 -38.16
CA ASN A 420 -13.55 3.35 -38.87
C ASN A 420 -14.05 2.26 -37.89
N PRO A 421 -15.27 2.41 -37.36
CA PRO A 421 -15.83 1.47 -36.38
C PRO A 421 -16.16 0.06 -36.91
N ASN A 422 -16.04 -0.16 -38.23
CA ASN A 422 -16.31 -1.46 -38.85
C ASN A 422 -15.04 -2.23 -39.24
N ASP A 423 -13.87 -1.74 -38.86
CA ASP A 423 -12.60 -2.39 -39.15
C ASP A 423 -12.32 -3.58 -38.22
N TYR A 424 -12.66 -4.79 -38.67
CA TYR A 424 -12.42 -6.01 -37.89
C TYR A 424 -10.94 -6.24 -37.59
N LYS A 425 -10.02 -5.82 -38.46
CA LYS A 425 -8.57 -6.01 -38.25
C LYS A 425 -8.08 -5.17 -37.08
N SER A 426 -8.58 -3.95 -36.95
CA SER A 426 -8.30 -3.10 -35.78
C SER A 426 -8.82 -3.72 -34.48
N TYR A 427 -9.99 -4.38 -34.49
CA TYR A 427 -10.47 -5.12 -33.32
C TYR A 427 -9.62 -6.36 -32.98
N ILE A 428 -9.09 -7.08 -33.97
CA ILE A 428 -8.14 -8.20 -33.74
C ILE A 428 -6.85 -7.68 -33.10
N LEU A 429 -6.31 -6.58 -33.62
CA LEU A 429 -5.11 -5.95 -33.06
C LEU A 429 -5.37 -5.50 -31.61
N MET A 430 -6.54 -4.92 -31.34
CA MET A 430 -6.94 -4.52 -29.99
C MET A 430 -7.02 -5.71 -29.04
N ALA A 431 -7.57 -6.83 -29.49
CA ALA A 431 -7.68 -8.05 -28.69
C ALA A 431 -6.30 -8.61 -28.30
N ARG A 432 -5.38 -8.70 -29.26
CA ARG A 432 -4.00 -9.14 -29.00
C ARG A 432 -3.26 -8.21 -28.05
N ILE A 433 -3.48 -6.90 -28.16
CA ILE A 433 -2.90 -5.92 -27.23
C ILE A 433 -3.42 -6.15 -25.81
N PHE A 434 -4.70 -6.48 -25.64
CA PHE A 434 -5.27 -6.81 -24.34
C PHE A 434 -4.75 -8.16 -23.78
N GLU A 435 -4.52 -9.17 -24.62
CA GLU A 435 -3.87 -10.43 -24.19
C GLU A 435 -2.47 -10.17 -23.64
N GLU A 436 -1.68 -9.36 -24.34
CA GLU A 436 -0.31 -8.98 -23.92
C GLU A 436 -0.30 -8.07 -22.67
N LEU A 437 -1.43 -7.43 -22.34
CA LEU A 437 -1.62 -6.65 -21.12
C LEU A 437 -2.23 -7.47 -19.97
N ASP A 438 -2.42 -8.78 -20.16
CA ASP A 438 -3.10 -9.70 -19.23
C ASP A 438 -4.55 -9.27 -18.89
N GLU A 439 -5.19 -8.59 -19.84
CA GLU A 439 -6.56 -8.08 -19.76
C GLU A 439 -7.50 -9.03 -20.50
N ILE A 440 -7.56 -10.29 -20.04
CA ILE A 440 -8.20 -11.43 -20.72
C ILE A 440 -9.69 -11.21 -21.05
N GLU A 441 -10.45 -10.59 -20.15
CA GLU A 441 -11.86 -10.28 -20.41
C GLU A 441 -12.03 -9.27 -21.55
N GLN A 442 -11.19 -8.24 -21.57
CA GLN A 442 -11.22 -7.19 -22.60
C GLN A 442 -10.71 -7.72 -23.95
N ALA A 443 -9.71 -8.61 -23.93
CA ALA A 443 -9.27 -9.35 -25.10
C ALA A 443 -10.40 -10.19 -25.71
N MET A 444 -11.10 -10.97 -24.89
CA MET A 444 -12.22 -11.79 -25.33
C MET A 444 -13.37 -10.94 -25.89
N MET A 445 -13.64 -9.78 -25.30
CA MET A 445 -14.62 -8.81 -25.83
C MET A 445 -14.21 -8.27 -27.20
N ALA A 446 -12.93 -7.88 -27.37
CA ALA A 446 -12.42 -7.37 -28.63
C ALA A 446 -12.43 -8.44 -29.74
N TYR A 447 -12.12 -9.70 -29.43
CA TYR A 447 -12.25 -10.83 -30.38
C TYR A 447 -13.70 -11.08 -30.81
N LYS A 448 -14.66 -11.02 -29.89
CA LYS A 448 -16.08 -11.15 -30.21
C LYS A 448 -16.53 -10.05 -31.18
N MET A 449 -16.10 -8.81 -30.94
CA MET A 449 -16.36 -7.69 -31.85
C MET A 449 -15.70 -7.91 -33.22
N ALA A 450 -14.45 -8.33 -33.27
CA ALA A 450 -13.76 -8.64 -34.54
C ALA A 450 -14.49 -9.70 -35.37
N HIS A 451 -14.89 -10.81 -34.75
CA HIS A 451 -15.56 -11.90 -35.44
C HIS A 451 -16.91 -11.46 -36.02
N LYS A 452 -17.68 -10.65 -35.27
CA LYS A 452 -18.95 -10.08 -35.75
C LYS A 452 -18.75 -9.12 -36.93
N LYS A 453 -17.72 -8.26 -36.87
CA LYS A 453 -17.41 -7.31 -37.95
C LYS A 453 -16.89 -7.99 -39.22
N ARG A 454 -16.13 -9.08 -39.09
CA ARG A 454 -15.66 -9.90 -40.23
C ARG A 454 -16.82 -10.54 -41.01
N LYS A 455 -17.75 -11.19 -40.30
CA LYS A 455 -18.96 -11.78 -40.93
C LYS A 455 -19.77 -10.77 -41.74
N ASN A 456 -19.82 -9.51 -41.30
CA ASN A 456 -20.54 -8.45 -42.00
C ASN A 456 -19.79 -7.87 -43.22
N GLN A 457 -18.48 -8.06 -43.32
CA GLN A 457 -17.67 -7.66 -44.48
C GLN A 457 -17.69 -8.71 -45.59
N ASP A 458 -17.75 -9.99 -45.25
CA ASP A 458 -17.79 -11.12 -46.20
C ASP A 458 -19.19 -11.29 -46.86
N LEU A 459 -20.21 -10.57 -46.39
CA LEU A 459 -21.60 -10.60 -46.88
C LEU A 459 -21.98 -9.38 -47.76
N LYS A 460 -21.01 -8.51 -48.07
CA LYS A 460 -21.13 -7.41 -49.04
C LYS A 460 -20.34 -7.75 -50.29
#